data_AF-A0A1A8U5Z8-F1
#
_entry.id   AF-A0A1A8U5Z8-F1
#
_cell.length_a   1.000
_cell.length_b   1.000
_cell.length_c   1.000
_cell.angle_alpha   90.00
_cell.angle_beta   90.00
_cell.angle_gamma   90.00
#
_symmetry.space_group_name_H-M   'P 1'
#
loop_
_entity.id
_entity.type
_entity.pdbx_description
1 polymer ?
#
loop_
_entity_poly.entity_id
_entity_poly.type
_entity_poly.pdbx_seq_one_letter_code
_entity_poly.pdbx_strand_id
1 'polypeptide(L)'
;MMDKSLDVVDVGFKEREILVEREYQRVSISGEEKCGVPFTDLVDAAKCVVKALLIREKYINRSMQTFCKTTAHALQDLGTNPLDLGIYDDVAETPVDADAPVHPPVSETHPYDNQDPSNMPADAGYGCLMVGGVMHVYNKRTNMDKSTELDLPYPDLKEYIADMTVMMSLIINGPVKSFCYRRLQYLSSKFQMHILLNEMKELA
;
A
#
# COMPACT_ATOMS: atom_id res chain seq x y z
N MET A 1 33.53 -55.78 18.23
CA MET A 1 32.88 -54.62 18.89
C MET A 1 33.35 -53.38 18.14
N MET A 2 32.53 -52.91 17.20
CA MET A 2 32.71 -51.62 16.56
C MET A 2 32.09 -50.59 17.51
N ASP A 3 32.87 -49.60 17.92
CA ASP A 3 32.32 -48.36 18.46
C ASP A 3 32.95 -47.16 17.75
N LYS A 4 32.10 -46.18 17.52
CA LYS A 4 32.22 -45.05 16.61
C LYS A 4 32.94 -43.89 17.28
N SER A 5 33.73 -43.15 16.49
CA SER A 5 34.01 -41.71 16.68
C SER A 5 34.97 -41.27 15.58
N LEU A 6 34.84 -40.14 14.88
CA LEU A 6 33.89 -39.05 14.78
C LEU A 6 34.31 -38.35 13.47
N ASP A 7 33.45 -38.29 12.46
CA ASP A 7 33.71 -37.50 11.26
C ASP A 7 33.70 -36.01 11.63
N VAL A 8 34.87 -35.37 11.50
CA VAL A 8 35.02 -33.92 11.62
C VAL A 8 34.45 -33.30 10.35
N VAL A 9 33.19 -32.86 10.43
CA VAL A 9 32.58 -32.06 9.38
C VAL A 9 33.02 -30.61 9.59
N ASP A 10 33.83 -30.14 8.66
CA ASP A 10 34.24 -28.76 8.47
C ASP A 10 33.01 -27.85 8.41
N VAL A 11 32.66 -27.24 9.54
CA VAL A 11 31.62 -26.21 9.59
C VAL A 11 32.25 -24.95 9.06
N GLY A 12 32.19 -24.81 7.73
CA GLY A 12 32.46 -23.56 7.04
C GLY A 12 31.70 -22.44 7.74
N PHE A 13 32.45 -21.55 8.36
CA PHE A 13 31.94 -20.30 8.89
C PHE A 13 31.21 -19.59 7.75
N LYS A 14 29.87 -19.59 7.78
CA LYS A 14 29.11 -18.57 7.06
C LYS A 14 29.58 -17.24 7.63
N GLU A 15 30.42 -16.54 6.87
CA GLU A 15 30.62 -15.11 7.03
C GLU A 15 29.24 -14.51 7.16
N ARG A 16 28.89 -14.15 8.39
CA ARG A 16 27.76 -13.29 8.66
C ARG A 16 28.09 -12.03 7.89
N GLU A 17 27.31 -11.73 6.84
CA GLU A 17 27.34 -10.41 6.22
C GLU A 17 27.46 -9.40 7.35
N ILE A 18 28.58 -8.70 7.37
CA ILE A 18 28.76 -7.58 8.28
C ILE A 18 27.64 -6.64 7.85
N LEU A 19 26.56 -6.62 8.62
CA LEU A 19 25.60 -5.53 8.60
C LEU A 19 26.48 -4.30 8.77
N VAL A 20 26.76 -3.61 7.66
CA VAL A 20 27.37 -2.30 7.68
C VAL A 20 26.30 -1.46 8.36
N GLU A 21 26.38 -1.39 9.67
CA GLU A 21 25.55 -0.54 10.48
C GLU A 21 25.98 0.86 10.06
N ARG A 22 25.26 1.43 9.08
CA ARG A 22 25.48 2.82 8.67
C ARG A 22 25.32 3.64 9.93
N GLU A 23 26.43 4.18 10.45
CA GLU A 23 26.45 4.91 11.71
C GLU A 23 25.78 6.28 11.55
N TYR A 24 24.47 6.35 11.37
CA TYR A 24 23.77 7.63 11.32
C TYR A 24 23.46 8.15 12.73
N GLN A 25 23.56 9.47 12.90
CA GLN A 25 23.15 10.15 14.11
C GLN A 25 21.63 10.14 14.22
N ARG A 26 21.12 9.41 15.21
CA ARG A 26 19.69 9.37 15.56
C ARG A 26 19.32 10.59 16.41
N VAL A 27 18.57 11.53 15.84
CA VAL A 27 18.02 12.67 16.59
C VAL A 27 16.57 12.42 16.95
N SER A 28 16.27 12.47 18.24
CA SER A 28 14.90 12.50 18.74
C SER A 28 14.46 13.95 18.92
N ILE A 29 13.51 14.41 18.10
CA ILE A 29 12.89 15.73 18.22
C ILE A 29 11.59 15.57 19.03
N SER A 30 11.52 16.22 20.19
CA SER A 30 10.37 16.18 21.10
C SER A 30 9.51 17.45 21.00
N GLY A 31 8.27 17.40 21.49
CA GLY A 31 7.39 18.58 21.57
C GLY A 31 6.39 18.72 20.42
N GLU A 32 6.07 17.63 19.73
CA GLU A 32 5.16 17.61 18.57
C GLU A 32 3.73 18.12 18.90
N GLU A 33 3.34 18.00 20.16
CA GLU A 33 2.05 18.43 20.72
C GLU A 33 2.00 19.92 21.11
N LYS A 34 3.14 20.63 21.14
CA LYS A 34 3.23 22.03 21.58
C LYS A 34 3.00 23.04 20.43
N CYS A 35 2.01 22.78 19.59
CA CYS A 35 1.73 23.59 18.39
C CYS A 35 0.98 24.93 18.68
N GLY A 36 0.71 25.24 19.95
CA GLY A 36 -0.12 26.39 20.34
C GLY A 36 -1.59 26.26 19.89
N VAL A 37 -2.03 25.04 19.59
CA VAL A 37 -3.40 24.67 19.21
C VAL A 37 -3.99 23.83 20.33
N PRO A 38 -5.27 24.02 20.70
CA PRO A 38 -5.94 23.15 21.67
C PRO A 38 -5.83 21.68 21.29
N PHE A 39 -5.57 20.81 22.27
CA PHE A 39 -5.44 19.38 22.04
C PHE A 39 -6.70 18.76 21.40
N THR A 40 -7.88 19.27 21.77
CA THR A 40 -9.17 18.85 21.18
C THR A 40 -9.20 19.03 19.68
N ASP A 41 -8.71 20.16 19.18
CA ASP A 41 -8.73 20.49 17.76
C ASP A 41 -7.73 19.60 16.99
N LEU A 42 -6.61 19.23 17.62
CA LEU A 42 -5.66 18.26 17.06
C LEU A 42 -6.30 16.88 16.93
N VAL A 43 -7.01 16.43 17.96
CA VAL A 43 -7.71 15.14 17.97
C VAL A 43 -8.78 15.09 16.89
N ASP A 44 -9.57 16.15 16.75
CA ASP A 44 -10.64 16.20 15.75
C ASP A 44 -10.08 16.24 14.32
N ALA A 45 -8.99 16.99 14.09
CA ALA A 45 -8.28 16.95 12.82
C ALA A 45 -7.69 15.56 12.52
N ALA A 46 -7.11 14.89 13.52
CA ALA A 46 -6.56 13.54 13.37
C ALA A 46 -7.65 12.53 13.00
N LYS A 47 -8.82 12.57 13.65
CA LYS A 47 -9.98 11.72 13.31
C LYS A 47 -10.41 11.92 11.86
N CYS A 48 -10.43 13.16 11.38
CA CYS A 48 -10.72 13.47 9.99
C CYS A 48 -9.71 12.81 9.03
N VAL A 49 -8.42 12.88 9.32
CA VAL A 49 -7.37 12.23 8.52
C VAL A 49 -7.51 10.71 8.53
N VAL A 50 -7.75 10.11 9.70
CA VAL A 50 -8.00 8.66 9.82
C VAL A 50 -9.20 8.24 8.98
N LYS A 51 -10.31 8.99 9.03
CA LYS A 51 -11.49 8.72 8.20
C LYS A 51 -11.15 8.75 6.70
N ALA A 52 -10.35 9.71 6.25
CA ALA A 52 -9.90 9.78 4.86
C ALA A 52 -9.00 8.58 4.48
N LEU A 53 -8.12 8.15 5.39
CA LEU A 53 -7.25 6.99 5.17
C LEU A 53 -8.05 5.69 5.03
N LEU A 54 -9.08 5.48 5.86
CA LEU A 54 -9.96 4.31 5.77
C LEU A 54 -10.75 4.28 4.46
N ILE A 55 -11.25 5.43 4.00
CA ILE A 55 -11.91 5.54 2.68
C ILE A 55 -10.91 5.13 1.59
N ARG A 56 -9.67 5.64 1.65
CA ARG A 56 -8.63 5.29 0.68
C ARG A 56 -8.28 3.81 0.69
N GLU A 57 -8.08 3.22 1.87
CA GLU A 57 -7.79 1.79 2.03
C GLU A 57 -8.90 0.93 1.43
N LYS A 58 -10.17 1.25 1.72
CA LYS A 58 -11.33 0.55 1.14
C LYS A 58 -11.28 0.51 -0.39
N TYR A 59 -11.03 1.63 -1.05
CA TYR A 59 -11.04 1.70 -2.52
C TYR A 59 -9.75 1.17 -3.16
N ILE A 60 -8.59 1.30 -2.50
CA ILE A 60 -7.34 0.67 -2.94
C ILE A 60 -7.50 -0.85 -2.97
N ASN A 61 -8.06 -1.43 -1.90
CA ASN A 61 -8.32 -2.86 -1.83
C ASN A 61 -9.33 -3.31 -2.88
N ARG A 62 -10.44 -2.57 -3.09
CA ARG A 62 -11.41 -2.88 -4.17
C ARG A 62 -10.81 -2.83 -5.57
N SER A 63 -9.75 -2.04 -5.77
CA SER A 63 -9.04 -1.94 -7.05
C SER A 63 -7.86 -2.92 -7.19
N MET A 64 -7.67 -3.82 -6.22
CA MET A 64 -6.55 -4.76 -6.17
C MET A 64 -5.17 -4.07 -6.18
N GLN A 65 -5.10 -2.85 -5.63
CA GLN A 65 -3.85 -2.12 -5.45
C GLN A 65 -3.29 -2.37 -4.04
N THR A 66 -1.96 -2.27 -3.90
CA THR A 66 -1.29 -2.41 -2.60
C THR A 66 -1.44 -1.14 -1.77
N PHE A 67 -1.90 -1.28 -0.52
CA PHE A 67 -1.94 -0.19 0.45
C PHE A 67 -0.61 -0.12 1.24
N CYS A 68 -0.19 1.08 1.65
CA CYS A 68 1.08 1.27 2.37
C CYS A 68 1.08 0.49 3.70
N LYS A 69 2.01 -0.46 3.85
CA LYS A 69 2.08 -1.40 4.99
C LYS A 69 2.16 -0.68 6.35
N THR A 70 3.01 0.34 6.46
CA THR A 70 3.16 1.13 7.69
C THR A 70 1.86 1.84 8.07
N THR A 71 1.15 2.39 7.09
CA THR A 71 -0.13 3.05 7.32
C THR A 71 -1.20 2.03 7.70
N ALA A 72 -1.25 0.88 7.02
CA ALA A 72 -2.18 -0.21 7.32
C ALA A 72 -2.04 -0.68 8.77
N HIS A 73 -0.81 -0.94 9.22
CA HIS A 73 -0.54 -1.34 10.61
C HIS A 73 -1.03 -0.29 11.61
N ALA A 74 -0.73 0.99 11.36
CA ALA A 74 -1.17 2.07 12.24
C ALA A 74 -2.71 2.20 12.31
N LEU A 75 -3.42 1.91 11.20
CA LEU A 75 -4.89 1.90 11.19
C LEU A 75 -5.47 0.70 11.95
N GLN A 76 -4.84 -0.47 11.85
CA GLN A 76 -5.23 -1.67 12.60
C GLN A 76 -5.13 -1.44 14.12
N ASP A 77 -4.06 -0.79 14.57
CA ASP A 77 -3.85 -0.43 15.98
C ASP A 77 -4.94 0.51 16.54
N LEU A 78 -5.63 1.26 15.68
CA LEU A 78 -6.74 2.14 16.06
C LEU A 78 -8.07 1.41 16.32
N GLY A 79 -8.11 0.07 16.21
CA GLY A 79 -9.27 -0.75 16.54
C GLY A 79 -10.44 -0.63 15.55
N THR A 80 -10.19 -0.14 14.33
CA THR A 80 -11.17 -0.23 13.26
C THR A 80 -11.20 -1.67 12.76
N ASN A 81 -12.36 -2.33 12.88
CA ASN A 81 -12.55 -3.71 12.41
C ASN A 81 -11.83 -3.92 11.08
N PRO A 82 -10.95 -4.92 10.96
CA PRO A 82 -10.35 -5.24 9.69
C PRO A 82 -11.49 -5.49 8.70
N LEU A 83 -11.48 -4.76 7.59
CA LEU A 83 -12.32 -5.14 6.47
C LEU A 83 -11.82 -6.53 6.04
N ASP A 84 -12.61 -7.57 6.32
CA ASP A 84 -12.36 -8.94 5.88
C ASP A 84 -12.53 -8.99 4.36
N LEU A 85 -11.52 -8.48 3.66
CA LEU A 85 -11.43 -8.46 2.21
C LEU A 85 -10.35 -9.46 1.87
N GLY A 86 -10.79 -10.61 1.35
CA GLY A 86 -10.03 -11.81 1.09
C GLY A 86 -8.58 -11.57 0.70
N ILE A 87 -7.72 -12.27 1.44
CA ILE A 87 -6.28 -12.43 1.27
C ILE A 87 -5.95 -12.52 -0.23
N TYR A 88 -5.47 -11.41 -0.80
CA TYR A 88 -4.61 -11.49 -1.97
C TYR A 88 -3.20 -11.59 -1.44
N ASP A 89 -2.50 -12.67 -1.81
CA ASP A 89 -1.13 -12.92 -1.38
C ASP A 89 -0.27 -11.70 -1.73
N ASP A 90 0.48 -11.21 -0.74
CA ASP A 90 1.43 -10.11 -0.84
C ASP A 90 2.47 -10.48 -1.90
N VAL A 91 2.29 -10.01 -3.14
CA VAL A 91 3.35 -10.12 -4.14
C VAL A 91 4.51 -9.31 -3.60
N ALA A 92 5.56 -10.00 -3.17
CA ALA A 92 6.77 -9.37 -2.68
C ALA A 92 7.20 -8.30 -3.66
N GLU A 93 7.24 -7.04 -3.21
CA GLU A 93 7.88 -5.98 -3.98
C GLU A 93 9.31 -6.45 -4.24
N THR A 94 9.64 -6.74 -5.50
CA THR A 94 11.01 -7.12 -5.85
C THR A 94 11.90 -5.96 -5.42
N PRO A 95 12.93 -6.20 -4.59
CA PRO A 95 13.83 -5.14 -4.18
C PRO A 95 14.41 -4.51 -5.44
N VAL A 96 14.03 -3.26 -5.69
CA VAL A 96 14.57 -2.48 -6.78
C VAL A 96 15.96 -2.07 -6.30
N ASP A 97 16.99 -2.74 -6.81
CA ASP A 97 18.38 -2.37 -6.54
C ASP A 97 18.57 -0.88 -6.85
N ALA A 98 19.42 -0.18 -6.09
CA ALA A 98 19.61 1.27 -6.27
C ALA A 98 20.12 1.62 -7.67
N ASP A 99 20.81 0.66 -8.32
CA ASP A 99 21.32 0.73 -9.69
C ASP A 99 20.43 0.00 -10.71
N ALA A 100 19.26 -0.52 -10.30
CA ALA A 100 18.33 -1.14 -11.22
C ALA A 100 17.85 -0.08 -12.22
N PRO A 101 18.03 -0.28 -13.54
CA PRO A 101 17.50 0.64 -14.53
C PRO A 101 15.99 0.73 -14.33
N VAL A 102 15.48 1.87 -13.86
CA VAL A 102 14.03 2.13 -13.71
C VAL A 102 13.35 2.29 -15.08
N HIS A 103 14.02 1.84 -16.14
CA HIS A 103 13.51 1.83 -17.48
C HIS A 103 12.91 0.44 -17.71
N PRO A 104 11.60 0.34 -18.01
CA PRO A 104 11.09 -0.89 -18.58
C PRO A 104 11.98 -1.24 -19.79
N PRO A 105 12.32 -2.51 -20.01
CA PRO A 105 13.16 -2.89 -21.13
C PRO A 105 12.59 -2.25 -22.39
N VAL A 106 13.42 -1.43 -23.05
CA VAL A 106 13.03 -0.73 -24.28
C VAL A 106 12.99 -1.79 -25.37
N SER A 107 11.87 -2.51 -25.44
CA SER A 107 11.60 -3.46 -26.52
C SER A 107 11.07 -2.66 -27.70
N GLU A 108 11.73 -2.76 -28.86
CA GLU A 108 11.26 -2.15 -30.10
C GLU A 108 9.92 -2.74 -30.57
N THR A 109 9.61 -3.97 -30.13
CA THR A 109 8.37 -4.70 -30.44
C THR A 109 7.48 -4.82 -29.22
N HIS A 110 6.17 -4.80 -29.41
CA HIS A 110 5.22 -4.97 -28.32
C HIS A 110 5.32 -6.40 -27.75
N PRO A 111 5.25 -6.62 -26.42
CA PRO A 111 5.46 -7.94 -25.79
C PRO A 111 4.53 -9.06 -26.30
N TYR A 112 3.43 -8.68 -26.95
CA TYR A 112 2.41 -9.58 -27.47
C TYR A 112 2.46 -9.76 -29.00
N ASP A 113 3.35 -9.08 -29.74
CA ASP A 113 3.35 -9.09 -31.21
C ASP A 113 3.61 -10.48 -31.82
N ASN A 114 4.37 -11.32 -31.13
CA ASN A 114 4.74 -12.67 -31.57
C ASN A 114 4.03 -13.78 -30.80
N GLN A 115 2.97 -13.45 -30.06
CA GLN A 115 2.18 -14.44 -29.33
C GLN A 115 1.09 -15.00 -30.24
N ASP A 116 1.09 -16.32 -30.43
CA ASP A 116 0.01 -17.00 -31.13
C ASP A 116 -1.27 -16.94 -30.28
N PRO A 117 -2.37 -16.32 -30.76
CA PRO A 117 -3.64 -16.28 -30.03
C PRO A 117 -4.18 -17.67 -29.70
N SER A 118 -3.76 -18.71 -30.43
CA SER A 118 -4.14 -20.11 -30.19
C SER A 118 -3.56 -20.66 -28.88
N ASN A 119 -2.50 -20.04 -28.34
CA ASN A 119 -1.94 -20.40 -27.04
C ASN A 119 -2.69 -19.74 -25.87
N MET A 120 -3.66 -18.87 -26.13
CA MET A 120 -4.48 -18.27 -25.08
C MET A 120 -5.60 -19.23 -24.62
N PRO A 121 -6.02 -19.15 -23.35
CA PRO A 121 -7.17 -19.90 -22.86
C PRO A 121 -8.43 -19.61 -23.69
N ALA A 122 -9.29 -20.62 -23.86
CA ALA A 122 -10.60 -20.44 -24.48
C ALA A 122 -11.50 -19.51 -23.63
N ASP A 123 -12.50 -18.91 -24.27
CA ASP A 123 -13.52 -18.09 -23.59
C ASP A 123 -14.14 -18.88 -22.43
N ALA A 124 -14.09 -18.31 -21.23
CA ALA A 124 -14.65 -18.90 -20.02
C ALA A 124 -16.20 -18.95 -20.04
N GLY A 125 -16.85 -18.27 -20.99
CA GLY A 125 -18.29 -18.34 -21.22
C GLY A 125 -19.12 -17.44 -20.30
N TYR A 126 -18.46 -16.58 -19.53
CA TYR A 126 -19.13 -15.59 -18.67
C TYR A 126 -19.90 -14.56 -19.51
N GLY A 127 -21.07 -14.17 -19.00
CA GLY A 127 -21.83 -13.03 -19.49
C GLY A 127 -21.40 -11.76 -18.78
N CYS A 128 -21.39 -10.63 -19.48
CA CYS A 128 -21.09 -9.33 -18.89
C CYS A 128 -22.18 -8.33 -19.28
N LEU A 129 -22.76 -7.63 -18.30
CA LEU A 129 -23.80 -6.62 -18.52
C LEU A 129 -23.50 -5.33 -17.75
N MET A 130 -23.75 -4.18 -18.38
CA MET A 130 -23.70 -2.89 -17.69
C MET A 130 -25.00 -2.65 -16.92
N VAL A 131 -24.90 -2.54 -15.60
CA VAL A 131 -26.02 -2.22 -14.70
C VAL A 131 -25.66 -0.95 -13.95
N GLY A 132 -26.40 0.13 -14.21
CA GLY A 132 -26.15 1.42 -13.55
C GLY A 132 -24.75 2.01 -13.78
N GLY A 133 -24.08 1.64 -14.87
CA GLY A 133 -22.72 2.09 -15.19
C GLY A 133 -21.60 1.23 -14.61
N VAL A 134 -21.94 0.14 -13.89
CA VAL A 134 -20.99 -0.85 -13.38
C VAL A 134 -21.10 -2.13 -14.21
N MET A 135 -19.98 -2.78 -14.51
CA MET A 135 -19.96 -4.07 -15.21
C MET A 135 -20.25 -5.19 -14.22
N HIS A 136 -21.32 -5.95 -14.46
CA HIS A 136 -21.68 -7.15 -13.69
C HIS A 136 -21.34 -8.39 -14.50
N VAL A 137 -20.84 -9.43 -13.81
CA VAL A 137 -20.42 -10.70 -14.41
C VAL A 137 -21.46 -11.78 -14.07
N TYR A 138 -21.77 -12.63 -15.04
CA TYR A 138 -22.78 -13.70 -14.94
C TYR A 138 -22.18 -15.03 -15.39
N ASN A 139 -22.61 -16.13 -14.78
CA ASN A 139 -22.12 -17.47 -15.09
C ASN A 139 -22.30 -17.91 -16.55
N LYS A 140 -23.27 -17.33 -17.28
CA LYS A 140 -23.56 -17.70 -18.67
C LYS A 140 -23.89 -16.47 -19.51
N ARG A 141 -23.49 -16.49 -20.78
CA ARG A 141 -23.79 -15.44 -21.75
C ARG A 141 -25.26 -15.34 -22.16
N THR A 142 -25.99 -16.44 -22.11
CA THR A 142 -27.37 -16.52 -22.65
C THR A 142 -28.44 -16.10 -21.66
N ASN A 143 -28.19 -16.26 -20.36
CA ASN A 143 -29.12 -15.86 -19.32
C ASN A 143 -28.40 -15.00 -18.27
N MET A 144 -28.62 -13.69 -18.33
CA MET A 144 -28.03 -12.67 -17.45
C MET A 144 -29.09 -12.11 -16.48
N ASP A 145 -29.77 -13.02 -15.79
CA ASP A 145 -30.69 -12.68 -14.70
C ASP A 145 -29.94 -12.57 -13.37
N LYS A 146 -30.55 -11.94 -12.36
CA LYS A 146 -29.97 -11.85 -11.00
C LYS A 146 -29.63 -13.21 -10.37
N SER A 147 -30.23 -14.30 -10.82
CA SER A 147 -29.96 -15.66 -10.33
C SER A 147 -28.65 -16.25 -10.86
N THR A 148 -28.14 -15.74 -11.98
CA THR A 148 -26.89 -16.19 -12.61
C THR A 148 -25.74 -15.20 -12.40
N GLU A 149 -26.01 -14.07 -11.74
CA GLU A 149 -25.04 -13.04 -11.38
C GLU A 149 -24.01 -13.59 -10.39
N LEU A 150 -22.74 -13.27 -10.64
CA LEU A 150 -21.64 -13.63 -9.77
C LEU A 150 -21.56 -12.63 -8.62
N ASP A 151 -21.48 -13.14 -7.40
CA ASP A 151 -21.34 -12.34 -6.18
C ASP A 151 -19.89 -11.85 -6.06
N LEU A 152 -19.60 -10.76 -6.78
CA LEU A 152 -18.32 -10.07 -6.75
C LEU A 152 -18.48 -8.73 -6.02
N PRO A 153 -17.40 -8.21 -5.40
CA PRO A 153 -17.45 -6.94 -4.68
C PRO A 153 -17.53 -5.75 -5.65
N TYR A 154 -18.75 -5.41 -6.09
CA TYR A 154 -18.99 -4.25 -6.93
C TYR A 154 -18.96 -2.94 -6.12
N PRO A 155 -18.46 -1.83 -6.71
CA PRO A 155 -18.60 -0.51 -6.11
C PRO A 155 -20.06 -0.05 -6.24
N ASP A 156 -20.73 0.22 -5.12
CA ASP A 156 -22.04 0.88 -5.15
C ASP A 156 -21.87 2.37 -5.47
N LEU A 157 -22.56 2.83 -6.51
CA LEU A 157 -22.46 4.23 -6.95
C LEU A 157 -22.90 5.20 -5.85
N LYS A 158 -23.91 4.85 -5.05
CA LYS A 158 -24.40 5.73 -3.97
C LYS A 158 -23.39 5.82 -2.84
N GLU A 159 -22.83 4.68 -2.41
CA GLU A 159 -21.74 4.62 -1.43
C GLU A 159 -20.53 5.45 -1.89
N TYR A 160 -20.12 5.29 -3.16
CA TYR A 160 -19.01 6.05 -3.73
C TYR A 160 -19.23 7.55 -3.70
N ILE A 161 -20.42 8.01 -4.12
CA ILE A 161 -20.76 9.44 -4.08
C ILE A 161 -20.79 9.97 -2.64
N ALA A 162 -21.29 9.18 -1.69
CA ALA A 162 -21.34 9.56 -0.28
C ALA A 162 -19.91 9.73 0.29
N ASP A 163 -19.01 8.77 0.04
CA ASP A 163 -17.61 8.86 0.46
C ASP A 163 -16.88 10.02 -0.22
N MET A 164 -17.10 10.24 -1.51
CA MET A 164 -16.55 11.39 -2.22
C MET A 164 -17.01 12.71 -1.61
N THR A 165 -18.28 12.80 -1.21
CA THR A 165 -18.82 13.97 -0.51
C THR A 165 -18.13 14.18 0.85
N VAL A 166 -17.87 13.09 1.58
CA VAL A 166 -17.07 13.13 2.82
C VAL A 166 -15.65 13.63 2.52
N MET A 167 -14.95 13.07 1.54
CA MET A 167 -13.59 13.49 1.15
C MET A 167 -13.55 14.98 0.78
N MET A 168 -14.49 15.46 -0.02
CA MET A 168 -14.59 16.89 -0.36
C MET A 168 -14.82 17.75 0.89
N SER A 169 -15.69 17.32 1.81
CA SER A 169 -15.93 18.02 3.07
C SER A 169 -14.66 18.12 3.93
N LEU A 170 -13.85 17.05 3.97
CA LEU A 170 -12.57 17.03 4.68
C LEU A 170 -11.52 17.94 4.04
N ILE A 171 -11.48 18.01 2.70
CA ILE A 171 -10.53 18.87 1.96
C ILE A 171 -10.83 20.36 2.20
N ILE A 172 -12.11 20.74 2.28
CA ILE A 172 -12.55 22.12 2.49
C ILE A 172 -12.46 22.53 3.97
N ASN A 173 -12.31 21.58 4.89
CA ASN A 173 -12.21 21.84 6.32
C ASN A 173 -10.90 22.59 6.66
N GLY A 174 -11.02 23.90 6.96
CA GLY A 174 -9.89 24.79 7.25
C GLY A 174 -8.99 24.34 8.41
N PRO A 175 -9.54 23.97 9.58
CA PRO A 175 -8.78 23.36 10.68
C PRO A 175 -7.97 22.13 10.27
N VAL A 176 -8.58 21.16 9.58
CA VAL A 176 -7.89 19.95 9.11
C VAL A 176 -6.76 20.32 8.14
N LYS A 177 -7.03 21.21 7.19
CA LYS A 177 -6.03 21.70 6.24
C LYS A 177 -4.84 22.36 6.94
N SER A 178 -5.10 23.20 7.93
CA SER A 178 -4.07 23.90 8.70
C SER A 178 -3.24 22.93 9.54
N PHE A 179 -3.89 21.94 10.17
CA PHE A 179 -3.23 20.86 10.90
C PHE A 179 -2.28 20.07 9.99
N CYS A 180 -2.79 19.58 8.84
CA CYS A 180 -1.98 18.84 7.87
C CYS A 180 -0.80 19.67 7.35
N TYR A 181 -1.02 20.95 7.02
CA TYR A 181 0.05 21.84 6.57
C TYR A 181 1.16 21.97 7.62
N ARG A 182 0.82 22.25 8.88
CA ARG A 182 1.82 22.36 9.96
C ARG A 182 2.57 21.05 10.19
N ARG A 183 1.87 19.91 10.11
CA ARG A 183 2.50 18.59 10.27
C ARG A 183 3.48 18.28 9.13
N LEU A 184 3.11 18.61 7.89
CA LEU A 184 4.00 18.48 6.73
C LEU A 184 5.24 19.38 6.84
N GLN A 185 5.05 20.64 7.28
CA GLN A 185 6.18 21.55 7.52
C GLN A 185 7.12 21.00 8.59
N TYR A 186 6.58 20.51 9.71
CA TYR A 186 7.38 19.88 10.76
C TYR A 186 8.16 18.65 10.25
N LEU A 187 7.50 17.76 9.50
CA LEU A 187 8.16 16.59 8.91
C LEU A 187 9.29 16.99 7.96
N SER A 188 9.07 18.01 7.12
CA SER A 188 10.09 18.56 6.22
C SER A 188 11.29 19.10 7.00
N SER A 189 11.06 19.95 8.02
CA SER A 189 12.15 20.49 8.85
C SER A 189 12.90 19.40 9.63
N LYS A 190 12.19 18.38 10.12
CA LYS A 190 12.79 17.21 10.78
C LYS A 190 13.69 16.43 9.82
N PHE A 191 13.26 16.23 8.57
CA PHE A 191 14.05 15.56 7.55
C PHE A 191 15.26 16.42 7.11
N GLN A 192 15.10 17.74 6.97
CA GLN A 192 16.22 18.64 6.71
C GLN A 192 17.30 18.57 7.79
N MET A 193 16.89 18.51 9.07
CA MET A 193 17.83 18.33 10.17
C MET A 193 18.56 16.98 10.09
N HIS A 194 17.85 15.91 9.70
CA HIS A 194 18.47 14.59 9.46
C HIS A 194 19.53 14.67 8.36
N ILE A 195 19.22 15.30 7.21
CA ILE A 195 20.19 15.49 6.12
C ILE A 195 21.42 16.23 6.63
N LEU A 196 21.26 17.38 7.30
CA LEU A 196 22.40 18.17 7.78
C LEU A 196 23.33 17.40 8.73
N LEU A 197 22.82 16.40 9.45
CA LEU A 197 23.61 15.59 10.37
C LEU A 197 24.21 14.33 9.74
N ASN A 198 23.58 13.81 8.69
CA ASN A 198 23.87 12.48 8.16
C ASN A 198 24.31 12.45 6.70
N GLU A 199 24.23 13.56 5.96
CA GLU A 199 24.53 13.64 4.52
C GLU A 199 25.89 13.01 4.18
N MET A 200 26.96 13.43 4.86
CA MET A 200 28.31 12.90 4.61
C MET A 200 28.45 11.41 4.93
N LYS A 201 27.64 10.89 5.86
CA LYS A 201 27.67 9.48 6.26
C LYS A 201 26.82 8.59 5.36
N GLU A 202 25.77 9.15 4.75
CA GLU A 202 24.91 8.43 3.81
C GLU A 202 25.49 8.39 2.40
N LEU A 203 26.41 9.32 2.07
CA LEU A 203 27.16 9.38 0.81
C LEU A 203 28.46 8.56 0.80
N ALA A 204 28.94 8.12 1.97
CA ALA A 204 30.16 7.31 2.14
C ALA A 204 29.84 5.81 2.08
#